data_AF-E3S3E3-F1
#
_entry.id   AF-E3S3E3-F1
#
_cell.length_a   1.000
_cell.length_b   1.000
_cell.length_c   1.000
_cell.angle_alpha   90.00
_cell.angle_beta   90.00
_cell.angle_gamma   90.00
#
_symmetry.space_group_name_H-M   'P 1'
#
loop_
_entity.id
_entity.type
_entity.pdbx_description
1 polymer ?
#
loop_
_entity_poly.entity_id
_entity_poly.type
_entity_poly.pdbx_seq_one_letter_code
_entity_poly.pdbx_strand_id
1 'polypeptide(L)'
;METSTYDPCLLISKATDAGTTTGFGIVGMQTDDTLGLSDNAFADKEDKELRFKAKDKQYLTDTDPVEFNGCTVRLGSDNVITLRQKKQGEKLESAVDMKGKL
;
A
#
# COMPACT_ATOMS: atom_id res chain seq x y z
N MET A 1 5.49 12.65 10.99
CA MET A 1 6.19 11.67 10.15
C MET A 1 7.61 12.16 9.89
N GLU A 2 8.53 11.24 9.75
CA GLU A 2 9.88 11.46 9.22
C GLU A 2 10.23 10.37 8.22
N THR A 3 11.21 10.66 7.37
CA THR A 3 11.69 9.72 6.38
C THR A 3 12.66 8.73 7.01
N SER A 4 12.51 7.45 6.69
CA SER A 4 13.43 6.39 7.07
C SER A 4 14.84 6.67 6.52
N THR A 5 15.86 6.34 7.30
CA THR A 5 17.26 6.43 6.86
C THR A 5 17.63 5.39 5.81
N TYR A 6 16.82 4.34 5.64
CA TYR A 6 17.05 3.26 4.67
C TYR A 6 16.33 3.44 3.35
N ASP A 7 15.21 4.16 3.35
CA ASP A 7 14.37 4.36 2.16
C ASP A 7 13.70 5.75 2.22
N PRO A 8 14.00 6.66 1.27
CA PRO A 8 13.42 8.00 1.25
C PRO A 8 11.90 8.03 1.07
N CYS A 9 11.33 6.95 0.52
CA CYS A 9 9.90 6.80 0.29
C CYS A 9 9.17 6.17 1.49
N LEU A 10 9.90 5.64 2.48
CA LEU A 10 9.30 5.08 3.69
C LEU A 10 9.21 6.16 4.77
N LEU A 11 7.99 6.53 5.15
CA LEU A 11 7.72 7.46 6.24
C LEU A 11 7.33 6.70 7.51
N ILE A 12 7.84 7.16 8.65
CA ILE A 12 7.53 6.60 9.97
C ILE A 12 7.08 7.71 10.94
N SER A 13 6.18 7.39 11.87
CA SER A 13 5.80 8.32 12.93
C SER A 13 7.01 8.67 13.80
N LYS A 14 7.17 9.95 14.11
CA LYS A 14 8.20 10.40 15.04
C LYS A 14 7.82 9.97 16.46
N ALA A 15 8.76 9.35 17.16
CA ALA A 15 8.65 9.24 18.61
C ALA A 15 8.57 10.64 19.22
N THR A 16 7.59 10.88 20.10
CA THR A 16 7.57 12.09 20.92
C THR A 16 8.40 11.83 22.17
N ASP A 17 9.07 12.88 22.69
CA ASP A 17 9.93 12.80 23.88
C ASP A 17 9.20 12.29 25.13
N ALA A 18 7.87 12.23 25.11
CA ALA A 18 7.00 11.74 26.18
C ALA A 18 6.69 10.24 26.12
N GLY A 19 7.32 9.46 25.23
CA GLY A 19 7.11 8.01 25.12
C GLY A 19 5.69 7.59 24.72
N THR A 20 4.84 8.55 24.36
CA THR A 20 3.46 8.34 23.92
C THR A 20 3.27 8.99 22.56
N THR A 21 3.39 8.18 21.51
CA THR A 21 2.98 8.58 20.16
C THR A 21 1.50 8.31 20.01
N THR A 22 0.65 9.31 20.23
CA THR A 22 -0.72 9.26 19.71
C THR A 22 -0.64 9.40 18.19
N GLY A 23 -1.05 8.38 17.44
CA GLY A 23 -0.96 8.39 15.98
C GLY A 23 0.28 7.69 15.43
N PHE A 24 0.37 6.37 15.65
CA PHE A 24 1.38 5.53 15.01
C PHE A 24 1.04 5.32 13.53
N GLY A 25 2.05 5.47 12.67
CA GLY A 25 1.93 5.26 11.23
C GLY A 25 3.28 4.89 10.61
N ILE A 26 3.25 3.95 9.68
CA ILE A 26 4.32 3.64 8.73
C ILE A 26 3.68 3.69 7.35
N VAL A 27 4.21 4.52 6.45
CA VAL A 27 3.64 4.75 5.12
C VAL A 27 4.73 4.60 4.07
N GLY A 28 4.55 3.64 3.17
CA GLY A 28 5.36 3.54 1.96
C GLY A 28 4.75 4.43 0.88
N MET A 29 5.34 5.61 0.66
CA MET A 29 4.91 6.52 -0.39
C MET A 29 5.21 5.94 -1.77
N GLN A 30 4.21 5.94 -2.65
CA GLN A 30 4.38 5.67 -4.07
C GLN A 30 3.54 6.66 -4.89
N THR A 31 3.90 6.84 -6.15
CA THR A 31 3.29 7.85 -7.03
C THR A 31 1.82 7.56 -7.40
N ASP A 32 1.41 6.29 -7.37
CA ASP A 32 0.08 5.87 -7.84
C ASP A 32 -0.83 5.43 -6.68
N ASP A 33 -0.50 4.30 -6.02
CA ASP A 33 -1.17 3.83 -4.81
C ASP A 33 -0.19 3.86 -3.63
N THR A 34 -0.66 4.32 -2.47
CA THR A 34 0.12 4.36 -1.21
C THR A 34 -0.35 3.24 -0.29
N LEU A 35 0.59 2.54 0.35
CA LEU A 35 0.29 1.51 1.35
C LEU A 35 0.84 1.93 2.71
N GLY A 36 0.05 1.76 3.77
CA GLY A 36 0.47 2.10 5.12
C GLY A 36 -0.08 1.15 6.18
N LEU A 37 0.63 1.10 7.30
CA LEU A 37 0.20 0.49 8.55
C LEU A 37 0.06 1.63 9.57
N SER A 38 -1.13 1.82 10.13
CA SER A 38 -1.37 2.90 11.07
C SER A 38 -2.44 2.54 12.09
N ASP A 39 -2.44 3.26 13.21
CA ASP A 39 -3.57 3.25 14.12
C ASP A 39 -4.69 4.19 13.64
N ASN A 40 -5.88 4.07 14.25
CA ASN A 40 -7.03 4.89 13.86
C ASN A 40 -6.78 6.39 14.08
N ALA A 41 -6.02 6.75 15.12
CA ALA A 41 -5.74 8.17 15.42
C ALA A 41 -4.92 8.82 14.30
N PHE A 42 -3.97 8.08 13.72
CA PHE A 42 -3.21 8.52 12.56
C PHE A 42 -4.09 8.55 11.31
N ALA A 43 -4.83 7.48 11.02
CA ALA A 43 -5.67 7.39 9.83
C ALA A 43 -6.71 8.52 9.76
N ASP A 44 -7.39 8.80 10.88
CA ASP A 44 -8.36 9.90 11.00
C ASP A 44 -7.72 11.27 10.77
N LYS A 45 -6.50 11.46 11.26
CA LYS A 45 -5.76 12.71 11.11
C LYS A 45 -5.27 12.88 9.67
N GLU A 46 -4.81 11.81 9.04
CA GLU A 46 -4.39 11.81 7.64
C GLU A 46 -5.55 12.22 6.73
N ASP A 47 -6.75 11.65 6.92
CA ASP A 47 -7.93 12.02 6.13
C ASP A 47 -8.34 13.49 6.30
N LYS A 48 -8.23 14.03 7.54
CA LYS A 48 -8.55 15.43 7.82
C LYS A 48 -7.54 16.40 7.21
N GLU A 49 -6.26 16.03 7.19
CA GLU A 49 -5.16 16.89 6.74
C GLU A 49 -4.80 16.69 5.27
N LEU A 50 -5.42 15.75 4.57
CA LEU A 50 -5.17 15.49 3.16
C LEU A 50 -5.59 16.69 2.29
N ARG A 51 -4.65 17.31 1.58
CA ARG A 51 -4.87 18.54 0.79
C ARG A 51 -4.93 18.33 -0.72
N PHE A 52 -4.84 17.09 -1.19
CA PHE A 52 -4.89 16.76 -2.60
C PHE A 52 -5.91 15.66 -2.85
N LYS A 53 -6.36 15.56 -4.10
CA LYS A 53 -7.34 14.53 -4.49
C LYS A 53 -6.67 13.16 -4.49
N ALA A 54 -7.05 12.31 -3.53
CA ALA A 54 -6.69 10.90 -3.49
C ALA A 54 -7.93 10.02 -3.66
N LYS A 55 -7.72 8.72 -3.81
CA LYS A 55 -8.79 7.72 -3.69
C LYS A 55 -9.19 7.58 -2.21
N ASP A 56 -10.40 7.09 -1.97
CA ASP A 56 -10.84 6.75 -0.62
C ASP A 56 -9.92 5.71 0.01
N LYS A 57 -9.66 5.86 1.31
CA LYS A 57 -8.82 4.92 2.06
C LYS A 57 -9.50 3.55 2.11
N GLN A 58 -8.72 2.50 1.86
CA GLN A 58 -9.15 1.12 2.00
C GLN A 58 -8.44 0.49 3.18
N TYR A 59 -9.19 -0.27 3.99
CA TYR A 59 -8.65 -0.96 5.15
C TYR A 59 -8.64 -2.46 4.87
N LEU A 60 -7.49 -3.10 5.09
CA LEU A 60 -7.38 -4.55 4.97
C LEU A 60 -8.05 -5.21 6.17
N THR A 61 -9.07 -6.02 5.90
CA THR A 61 -9.70 -6.89 6.91
C THR A 61 -9.55 -8.35 6.48
N ASP A 62 -10.00 -9.27 7.32
CA ASP A 62 -10.06 -10.71 7.01
C ASP A 62 -11.06 -11.04 5.90
N THR A 63 -12.03 -10.15 5.66
CA THR A 63 -13.10 -10.29 4.68
C THR A 63 -12.92 -9.36 3.47
N ASP A 64 -12.27 -8.22 3.66
CA ASP A 64 -12.08 -7.18 2.66
C ASP A 64 -10.60 -7.08 2.25
N PRO A 65 -10.22 -7.68 1.10
CA PRO A 65 -8.91 -7.46 0.51
C PRO A 65 -8.78 -6.04 -0.06
N VAL A 66 -7.54 -5.54 -0.12
CA VAL A 66 -7.25 -4.23 -0.72
C VAL A 66 -6.46 -4.36 -2.02
N GLU A 67 -6.67 -3.41 -2.91
CA GLU A 67 -6.02 -3.35 -4.21
C GLU A 67 -4.85 -2.38 -4.18
N PHE A 68 -3.67 -2.84 -4.59
CA PHE A 68 -2.44 -2.05 -4.53
C PHE A 68 -1.58 -2.30 -5.78
N ASN A 69 -1.40 -1.28 -6.63
CA ASN A 69 -0.50 -1.29 -7.79
C ASN A 69 -0.62 -2.56 -8.67
N GLY A 70 -1.86 -2.95 -8.99
CA GLY A 70 -2.12 -4.12 -9.83
C GLY A 70 -1.98 -5.47 -9.11
N CYS A 71 -1.81 -5.46 -7.79
CA CYS A 71 -1.85 -6.62 -6.91
C CYS A 71 -3.05 -6.55 -5.97
N THR A 72 -3.45 -7.71 -5.44
CA THR A 72 -4.44 -7.83 -4.37
C THR A 72 -3.72 -8.25 -3.09
N VAL A 73 -3.90 -7.48 -2.02
CA VAL A 73 -3.43 -7.79 -0.66
C VAL A 73 -4.56 -8.48 0.09
N ARG A 74 -4.27 -9.59 0.77
CA ARG A 74 -5.23 -10.37 1.56
C ARG A 74 -4.69 -10.67 2.95
N LEU A 75 -5.55 -10.58 3.96
CA LEU A 75 -5.30 -11.11 5.29
C LEU A 75 -5.96 -12.49 5.39
N GLY A 76 -5.15 -13.54 5.58
CA GLY A 76 -5.65 -14.88 5.82
C GLY A 76 -6.17 -15.05 7.25
N SER A 77 -7.02 -16.06 7.46
CA SER A 77 -7.53 -16.43 8.80
C SER A 77 -6.43 -16.89 9.76
N ASP A 78 -5.24 -17.20 9.23
CA ASP A 78 -4.01 -17.53 9.95
C ASP A 78 -3.17 -16.27 10.30
N ASN A 79 -3.72 -15.07 10.10
CA ASN A 79 -3.03 -13.78 10.22
C ASN A 79 -1.85 -13.58 9.26
N VAL A 80 -1.81 -14.34 8.16
CA VAL A 80 -0.78 -14.17 7.13
C VAL A 80 -1.26 -13.14 6.11
N ILE A 81 -0.45 -12.10 5.89
CA ILE A 81 -0.68 -11.14 4.81
C ILE A 81 -0.02 -11.69 3.54
N THR A 82 -0.81 -11.77 2.47
CA THR A 82 -0.32 -12.20 1.15
C THR A 82 -0.55 -11.11 0.12
N LEU A 83 0.45 -10.90 -0.75
CA LEU A 83 0.36 -10.05 -1.92
C LEU A 83 0.35 -10.95 -3.16
N ARG A 84 -0.69 -10.87 -3.98
CA ARG A 84 -0.77 -11.62 -5.24
C ARG A 84 -0.95 -10.66 -6.40
N GLN A 85 -0.15 -10.84 -7.45
CA GLN A 85 -0.38 -10.12 -8.70
C GLN A 85 -1.76 -10.46 -9.25
N LYS A 86 -2.43 -9.46 -9.84
CA LYS A 86 -3.58 -9.74 -10.68
C LYS A 86 -3.15 -10.64 -11.84
N LYS A 87 -4.10 -11.41 -12.33
CA LYS A 87 -3.99 -12.26 -13.52
C LYS A 87 -3.82 -11.45 -14.83
N GLN A 88 -3.13 -10.30 -14.79
CA GLN A 88 -2.81 -9.47 -15.95
C GLN A 88 -2.01 -10.27 -16.99
N GLY A 89 -1.13 -11.17 -16.56
CA GLY A 89 -0.41 -12.09 -17.45
C GLY A 89 -1.33 -13.04 -18.24
N GLU A 90 -2.52 -13.38 -17.73
CA GLU A 90 -3.51 -14.21 -18.45
C GLU A 90 -4.15 -13.44 -19.62
N LYS A 91 -3.96 -12.12 -19.70
CA LYS A 91 -4.42 -11.28 -20.81
C LYS A 91 -3.36 -11.15 -21.92
N LEU A 92 -2.17 -11.70 -21.73
CA LEU A 92 -1.12 -11.67 -22.74
C LEU A 92 -1.35 -12.85 -23.70
N GLU A 93 -1.53 -12.55 -24.99
CA GLU A 93 -1.42 -13.58 -26.03
C GLU A 93 0.05 -13.96 -26.22
N SER A 94 0.32 -15.24 -26.52
CA SER A 94 1.68 -15.67 -26.84
C SER A 94 2.21 -14.88 -28.04
N ALA A 95 3.34 -14.20 -27.85
CA ALA A 95 4.08 -13.60 -28.95
C ALA A 95 4.55 -14.72 -29.87
N VAL A 96 3.83 -14.94 -30.98
CA VAL A 96 4.27 -15.85 -32.03
C VAL A 96 5.38 -15.12 -32.79
N ASP A 97 6.62 -15.63 -32.72
CA ASP A 97 7.74 -15.10 -33.49
C ASP A 97 7.40 -15.22 -34.98
N MET A 98 7.05 -14.12 -35.65
CA MET A 98 6.76 -14.09 -37.10
C MET A 98 8.05 -14.19 -37.93
N LYS A 99 8.97 -15.08 -37.56
CA LYS A 99 10.11 -15.45 -38.41
C LYS A 99 9.64 -16.42 -39.48
N GLY A 100 9.12 -15.88 -40.58
CA GLY A 100 8.86 -16.73 -41.76
C GLY A 100 7.98 -16.17 -42.87
N LYS A 101 7.67 -14.87 -42.89
CA LYS A 101 6.97 -14.26 -44.03
C LYS A 101 7.64 -12.96 -44.49
N LEU A 102 8.82 -13.11 -45.09
CA LEU A 102 9.40 -12.17 -46.05
C LEU A 102 9.96 -12.99 -47.20
#